data_AF-A0A7L3JKJ6-F1
#
_entry.id   AF-A0A7L3JKJ6-F1
#
_cell.length_a   1.000
_cell.length_b   1.000
_cell.length_c   1.000
_cell.angle_alpha   90.00
_cell.angle_beta   90.00
_cell.angle_gamma   90.00
#
_symmetry.space_group_name_H-M   'P 1'
#
loop_
_entity.id
_entity.type
_entity.pdbx_description
1 polymer ?
#
loop_
_entity_poly.entity_id
_entity_poly.type
_entity_poly.pdbx_seq_one_letter_code
_entity_poly.pdbx_strand_id
1 'polypeptide(L)'
;MESISMMGSPKNLNETFLPNVANGIKDASKITIGIIGSGDFAKSLTIRLIRCGYHVVVGSRNPKLAAEFFPHVVDVTHHEDAVAKTNMIFVAIHREHYASLWDLKHLLAGKILIDVSNNTRVDQYPDSNAEYLASLFPDSLVVKGFNVVSAWSLQLGPKDASRQVYICSNNVQARHQVIELARQLSFIPIDLGALSSSREIENLPLRLFTLWKGPVVIAISLATFFFIYSFVRDVIHPYVRNQQSDFYKIPIEIVNKTLPIVAITLLSLVYLSGLIAAAYQLYYGTKYRRFPPWLDNWLQCRKQLGLLSFFFATVHVAYSLCLPMRRSERYLFLNMAYQQVHANVENSWNEEEVWRIEMYISFGIMSLGLLSLLAVTSIPSVNSALNWREFSFIQ
;
A
#
# COMPACT_ATOMS: atom_id res chain seq x y z
N MET A 1 -11.29 -53.23 42.42
CA MET A 1 -10.48 -52.19 43.05
C MET A 1 -9.77 -51.42 41.95
N GLU A 2 -10.15 -50.15 41.84
CA GLU A 2 -9.45 -49.00 41.26
C GLU A 2 -8.97 -49.00 39.79
N SER A 3 -9.76 -48.24 39.03
CA SER A 3 -9.51 -47.53 37.78
C SER A 3 -8.42 -46.45 37.88
N ILE A 4 -7.57 -46.28 36.86
CA ILE A 4 -7.19 -44.97 36.30
C ILE A 4 -6.90 -45.14 34.79
N SER A 5 -7.75 -44.53 33.95
CA SER A 5 -7.45 -44.22 32.54
C SER A 5 -7.37 -42.69 32.45
N MET A 6 -6.30 -42.14 31.88
CA MET A 6 -6.17 -40.71 31.63
C MET A 6 -5.65 -40.44 30.21
N MET A 7 -6.51 -39.74 29.45
CA MET A 7 -6.26 -38.73 28.41
C MET A 7 -5.54 -39.16 27.12
N GLY A 8 -6.02 -38.85 25.91
CA GLY A 8 -7.04 -37.89 25.50
C GLY A 8 -6.47 -37.00 24.38
N SER A 9 -6.89 -37.28 23.15
CA SER A 9 -6.52 -36.60 21.88
C SER A 9 -6.71 -35.07 21.92
N PRO A 10 -5.86 -34.26 21.25
CA PRO A 10 -5.98 -32.80 21.24
C PRO A 10 -7.25 -32.35 20.50
N LYS A 11 -8.09 -31.57 21.20
CA LYS A 11 -9.25 -30.88 20.65
C LYS A 11 -8.81 -29.72 19.74
N ASN A 12 -9.54 -29.56 18.64
CA ASN A 12 -9.55 -28.40 17.74
C ASN A 12 -9.53 -27.06 18.53
N LEU A 13 -8.46 -26.29 18.38
CA LEU A 13 -8.39 -24.88 18.78
C LEU A 13 -8.90 -24.01 17.62
N ASN A 14 -10.22 -24.03 17.41
CA ASN A 14 -10.94 -23.04 16.61
C ASN A 14 -12.09 -22.47 17.47
N GLU A 15 -11.72 -21.79 18.56
CA GLU A 15 -12.63 -20.91 19.29
C GLU A 15 -11.89 -19.60 19.55
N THR A 16 -11.81 -18.77 18.52
CA THR A 16 -11.49 -17.36 18.70
C THR A 16 -12.73 -16.71 19.32
N PHE A 17 -12.60 -16.29 20.58
CA PHE A 17 -13.59 -15.52 21.33
C PHE A 17 -14.08 -14.31 20.52
N LEU A 18 -15.24 -14.45 19.87
CA LEU A 18 -16.10 -13.32 19.55
C LEU A 18 -17.06 -13.17 20.75
N PRO A 19 -17.05 -12.05 21.49
CA PRO A 19 -18.09 -11.84 22.47
C PRO A 19 -19.43 -11.78 21.72
N ASN A 20 -20.40 -12.59 22.17
CA ASN A 20 -21.80 -12.47 21.79
C ASN A 20 -22.27 -11.04 22.09
N VAL A 21 -22.21 -10.14 21.11
CA VAL A 21 -22.85 -8.81 21.16
C VAL A 21 -24.31 -8.95 20.72
N ALA A 22 -25.02 -9.87 21.36
CA ALA A 22 -26.45 -10.06 21.19
C ALA A 22 -27.02 -10.26 22.60
N ASN A 23 -27.46 -9.14 23.18
CA ASN A 23 -28.19 -8.96 24.45
C ASN A 23 -27.37 -8.21 25.51
N GLY A 24 -27.37 -6.87 25.41
CA GLY A 24 -26.90 -6.03 26.52
C GLY A 24 -26.48 -4.61 26.18
N ILE A 25 -27.16 -3.89 25.28
CA ILE A 25 -27.10 -2.42 25.26
C ILE A 25 -28.53 -1.89 25.11
N LYS A 26 -29.20 -1.73 26.25
CA LYS A 26 -30.38 -0.85 26.35
C LYS A 26 -29.88 0.59 26.37
N ASP A 27 -30.30 1.37 25.37
CA ASP A 27 -30.47 2.83 25.37
C ASP A 27 -29.51 3.68 26.23
N ALA A 28 -28.23 3.72 25.84
CA ALA A 28 -27.54 5.00 25.90
C ALA A 28 -27.92 5.74 24.61
N SER A 29 -28.75 6.79 24.70
CA SER A 29 -29.09 7.61 23.54
C SER A 29 -27.78 8.04 22.85
N LYS A 30 -27.59 7.61 21.59
CA LYS A 30 -26.37 7.93 20.86
C LYS A 30 -26.32 9.45 20.64
N ILE A 31 -25.14 10.01 20.85
CA ILE A 31 -24.88 11.46 20.73
C ILE A 31 -25.33 11.95 19.35
N THR A 32 -25.96 13.11 19.29
CA THR A 32 -26.31 13.74 18.00
C THR A 32 -25.06 14.36 17.36
N ILE A 33 -24.79 13.98 16.11
CA ILE A 33 -23.61 14.42 15.35
C ILE A 33 -24.01 15.49 14.35
N GLY A 34 -23.28 16.60 14.35
CA GLY A 34 -23.45 17.68 13.40
C GLY A 34 -22.61 17.45 12.15
N ILE A 35 -23.12 17.87 10.98
CA ILE A 35 -22.34 17.94 9.75
C ILE A 35 -22.57 19.32 9.13
N ILE A 36 -21.50 20.07 8.89
CA ILE A 36 -21.54 21.31 8.13
C ILE A 36 -21.16 20.99 6.68
N GLY A 37 -22.07 21.30 5.75
CA GLY A 37 -21.90 21.02 4.33
C GLY A 37 -22.95 20.03 3.79
N SER A 38 -23.30 20.20 2.52
CA SER A 38 -24.38 19.46 1.86
C SER A 38 -23.94 18.71 0.58
N GLY A 39 -22.63 18.49 0.42
CA GLY A 39 -22.06 17.77 -0.74
C GLY A 39 -22.02 16.25 -0.58
N ASP A 40 -21.39 15.57 -1.56
CA ASP A 40 -21.34 14.11 -1.65
C ASP A 40 -20.74 13.43 -0.43
N PHE A 41 -19.66 14.00 0.13
CA PHE A 41 -19.02 13.46 1.33
C PHE A 41 -19.94 13.57 2.54
N ALA A 42 -20.57 14.72 2.73
CA ALA A 42 -21.54 14.96 3.81
C ALA A 42 -22.71 13.96 3.72
N LYS A 43 -23.31 13.79 2.54
CA LYS A 43 -24.38 12.81 2.30
C LYS A 43 -23.95 11.39 2.65
N SER A 44 -22.77 10.99 2.19
CA SER A 44 -22.23 9.65 2.41
C SER A 44 -21.93 9.38 3.88
N LEU A 45 -21.37 10.37 4.57
CA LEU A 45 -21.13 10.32 6.00
C LEU A 45 -22.43 10.23 6.79
N THR A 46 -23.44 11.03 6.44
CA THR A 46 -24.78 10.97 7.04
C THR A 46 -25.39 9.58 6.92
N ILE A 47 -25.35 8.97 5.73
CA ILE A 47 -25.86 7.60 5.51
C ILE A 47 -25.12 6.60 6.41
N ARG A 48 -23.80 6.71 6.55
CA ARG A 48 -23.01 5.82 7.41
C ARG A 48 -23.38 5.97 8.88
N LEU A 49 -23.47 7.21 9.36
CA LEU A 49 -23.81 7.53 10.75
C LEU A 49 -25.19 6.98 11.13
N ILE A 50 -26.21 7.19 10.27
CA ILE A 50 -27.58 6.69 10.50
C ILE A 50 -27.61 5.16 10.53
N ARG A 51 -26.90 4.50 9.60
CA ARG A 51 -26.81 3.03 9.60
C ARG A 51 -26.14 2.47 10.86
N CYS A 52 -25.28 3.26 11.49
CA CYS A 52 -24.67 2.94 12.77
C CYS A 52 -25.50 3.43 13.97
N GLY A 53 -26.72 3.94 13.76
CA GLY A 53 -27.68 4.32 14.79
C GLY A 53 -27.50 5.73 15.37
N TYR A 54 -26.70 6.59 14.75
CA TYR A 54 -26.54 7.97 15.20
C TYR A 54 -27.66 8.88 14.71
N HIS A 55 -28.05 9.84 15.56
CA HIS A 55 -28.83 10.99 15.13
C HIS A 55 -27.89 12.00 14.46
N VAL A 56 -28.30 12.52 13.30
CA VAL A 56 -27.48 13.43 12.50
C VAL A 56 -28.27 14.70 12.21
N VAL A 57 -27.63 15.85 12.38
CA VAL A 57 -28.16 17.15 11.97
C VAL A 57 -27.21 17.77 10.96
N VAL A 58 -27.74 18.16 9.80
CA VAL A 58 -26.94 18.71 8.69
C VAL A 58 -27.19 20.21 8.58
N GLY A 59 -26.13 21.00 8.70
CA GLY A 59 -26.13 22.43 8.42
C GLY A 59 -25.84 22.68 6.94
N SER A 60 -26.73 23.41 6.27
CA SER A 60 -26.56 23.88 4.89
C SER A 60 -26.87 25.38 4.76
N ARG A 61 -26.25 26.03 3.77
CA ARG A 61 -26.59 27.41 3.37
C ARG A 61 -28.02 27.54 2.84
N ASN A 62 -28.51 26.51 2.15
CA ASN A 62 -29.88 26.43 1.65
C ASN A 62 -30.49 25.08 2.10
N PRO A 63 -31.13 25.03 3.28
CA PRO A 63 -31.64 23.79 3.84
C PRO A 63 -32.78 23.19 3.01
N LYS A 64 -33.64 24.03 2.43
CA LYS A 64 -34.79 23.59 1.61
C LYS A 64 -34.34 22.75 0.42
N LEU A 65 -33.35 23.22 -0.34
CA LEU A 65 -32.79 22.47 -1.46
C LEU A 65 -31.96 21.27 -1.00
N ALA A 66 -31.17 21.43 0.06
CA ALA A 66 -30.31 20.35 0.55
C ALA A 66 -31.12 19.16 1.09
N ALA A 67 -32.28 19.38 1.72
CA ALA A 67 -33.12 18.33 2.28
C ALA A 67 -33.50 17.24 1.27
N GLU A 68 -33.65 17.58 -0.01
CA GLU A 68 -33.96 16.62 -1.09
C GLU A 68 -32.81 15.61 -1.33
N PHE A 69 -31.58 15.96 -0.99
CA PHE A 69 -30.40 15.12 -1.22
C PHE A 69 -30.08 14.17 -0.06
N PHE A 70 -30.65 14.39 1.12
CA PHE A 70 -30.41 13.60 2.33
C PHE A 70 -31.60 12.66 2.64
N PRO A 71 -31.38 11.59 3.42
CA PRO A 71 -32.48 10.74 3.89
C PRO A 71 -33.51 11.54 4.68
N HIS A 72 -34.81 11.29 4.47
CA HIS A 72 -35.91 12.05 5.11
C HIS A 72 -35.91 12.05 6.65
N VAL A 73 -35.18 11.12 7.28
CA VAL A 73 -35.03 11.03 8.74
C VAL A 73 -34.04 12.06 9.33
N VAL A 74 -33.36 12.83 8.47
CA VAL A 74 -32.29 13.77 8.87
C VAL A 74 -32.82 15.18 8.90
N ASP A 75 -32.57 15.87 10.01
CA ASP A 75 -32.83 17.30 10.13
C ASP A 75 -31.78 18.07 9.32
N VAL A 76 -32.19 18.62 8.18
CA VAL A 76 -31.38 19.57 7.39
C VAL A 76 -31.81 20.98 7.73
N THR A 77 -30.92 21.75 8.38
CA THR A 77 -31.20 23.09 8.93
C THR A 77 -30.16 24.10 8.46
N HIS A 78 -30.31 25.36 8.88
CA HIS A 78 -29.24 26.35 8.73
C HIS A 78 -28.04 25.96 9.61
N HIS A 79 -26.86 26.50 9.28
CA HIS A 79 -25.63 26.19 10.02
C HIS A 79 -25.75 26.49 11.52
N GLU A 80 -26.36 27.63 11.89
CA GLU A 80 -26.57 28.06 13.28
C GLU A 80 -27.32 27.00 14.10
N ASP A 81 -28.47 26.56 13.60
CA ASP A 81 -29.32 25.55 14.26
C ASP A 81 -28.61 24.20 14.40
N ALA A 82 -27.87 23.80 13.37
CA ALA A 82 -27.15 22.52 13.38
C ALA A 82 -26.02 22.50 14.42
N VAL A 83 -25.27 23.60 14.51
CA VAL A 83 -24.18 23.76 15.47
C VAL A 83 -24.72 23.87 16.90
N ALA A 84 -25.85 24.55 17.10
CA ALA A 84 -26.48 24.69 18.42
C ALA A 84 -26.90 23.34 19.02
N LYS A 85 -27.38 22.40 18.19
CA LYS A 85 -27.90 21.09 18.62
C LYS A 85 -26.83 20.02 18.84
N THR A 86 -25.56 20.26 18.49
CA THR A 86 -24.54 19.21 18.41
C THR A 86 -23.21 19.64 19.02
N ASN A 87 -22.49 18.72 19.68
CA ASN A 87 -21.18 19.02 20.30
C ASN A 87 -19.98 18.46 19.52
N MET A 88 -20.25 17.57 18.56
CA MET A 88 -19.27 16.98 17.67
C MET A 88 -19.73 17.20 16.24
N ILE A 89 -18.91 17.90 15.46
CA ILE A 89 -19.30 18.46 14.17
C ILE A 89 -18.26 18.10 13.12
N PHE A 90 -18.70 17.43 12.06
CA PHE A 90 -17.87 17.23 10.87
C PHE A 90 -17.92 18.48 9.98
N VAL A 91 -16.75 19.01 9.64
CA VAL A 91 -16.61 20.13 8.73
C VAL A 91 -16.39 19.59 7.32
N ALA A 92 -17.50 19.26 6.63
CA ALA A 92 -17.51 18.65 5.29
C ALA A 92 -17.62 19.70 4.17
N ILE A 93 -16.80 20.74 4.27
CA ILE A 93 -16.64 21.81 3.27
C ILE A 93 -15.17 21.94 2.87
N HIS A 94 -14.91 22.54 1.71
CA HIS A 94 -13.54 22.81 1.29
C HIS A 94 -12.91 23.95 2.10
N ARG A 95 -11.57 23.92 2.23
CA ARG A 95 -10.77 24.87 3.02
C ARG A 95 -11.10 26.33 2.70
N GLU A 96 -11.32 26.65 1.43
CA GLU A 96 -11.62 28.00 0.94
C GLU A 96 -12.88 28.60 1.57
N HIS A 97 -13.75 27.75 2.11
CA HIS A 97 -15.01 28.15 2.73
C HIS A 97 -14.97 28.16 4.26
N TYR A 98 -13.84 27.86 4.91
CA TYR A 98 -13.75 27.83 6.38
C TYR A 98 -14.07 29.18 7.02
N ALA A 99 -13.60 30.27 6.40
CA ALA A 99 -13.89 31.63 6.86
C ALA A 99 -15.39 31.97 6.84
N SER A 100 -16.20 31.29 6.01
CA SER A 100 -17.65 31.51 6.00
C SER A 100 -18.36 31.02 7.26
N LEU A 101 -17.67 30.25 8.11
CA LEU A 101 -18.18 29.81 9.41
C LEU A 101 -17.80 30.76 10.55
N TRP A 102 -17.08 31.85 10.27
CA TRP A 102 -16.56 32.77 11.29
C TRP A 102 -17.68 33.37 12.17
N ASP A 103 -18.83 33.70 11.58
CA ASP A 103 -19.98 34.25 12.31
C ASP A 103 -20.51 33.27 13.38
N LEU A 104 -20.26 31.96 13.19
CA LEU A 104 -20.66 30.89 14.11
C LEU A 104 -19.63 30.62 15.20
N LYS A 105 -18.52 31.37 15.25
CA LYS A 105 -17.41 31.13 16.20
C LYS A 105 -17.88 31.01 17.65
N HIS A 106 -18.82 31.87 18.05
CA HIS A 106 -19.39 31.87 19.40
C HIS A 106 -20.17 30.58 19.71
N LEU A 107 -20.86 30.00 18.72
CA LEU A 107 -21.57 28.73 18.86
C LEU A 107 -20.61 27.53 18.81
N LEU A 108 -19.48 27.64 18.13
CA LEU A 108 -18.49 26.57 17.97
C LEU A 108 -17.54 26.43 19.16
N ALA A 109 -17.53 27.41 20.08
CA ALA A 109 -16.69 27.39 21.27
C ALA A 109 -16.93 26.11 22.12
N GLY A 110 -15.84 25.45 22.51
CA GLY A 110 -15.86 24.20 23.28
C GLY A 110 -16.28 22.94 22.52
N LYS A 111 -16.70 23.06 21.24
CA LYS A 111 -17.14 21.92 20.43
C LYS A 111 -15.99 21.23 19.71
N ILE A 112 -16.18 19.96 19.37
CA ILE A 112 -15.23 19.17 18.58
C ILE A 112 -15.49 19.39 17.10
N LEU A 113 -14.50 19.90 16.37
CA LEU A 113 -14.56 20.10 14.93
C LEU A 113 -13.70 19.06 14.24
N ILE A 114 -14.33 18.19 13.45
CA ILE A 114 -13.63 17.14 12.71
C ILE A 114 -13.36 17.63 11.29
N ASP A 115 -12.11 17.94 11.01
CA ASP A 115 -11.62 18.30 9.68
C ASP A 115 -11.46 17.04 8.82
N VAL A 116 -12.26 16.95 7.75
CA VAL A 116 -12.25 15.82 6.79
C VAL A 116 -11.68 16.22 5.42
N SER A 117 -11.13 17.43 5.31
CA SER A 117 -10.76 18.02 4.03
C SER A 117 -9.50 17.39 3.43
N ASN A 118 -9.38 17.46 2.10
CA ASN A 118 -8.14 17.17 1.37
C ASN A 118 -7.81 18.34 0.44
N ASN A 119 -6.53 18.61 0.26
CA ASN A 119 -6.05 19.53 -0.77
C ASN A 119 -6.02 18.84 -2.13
N THR A 120 -5.96 19.62 -3.20
CA THR A 120 -5.85 19.07 -4.57
C THR A 120 -4.43 18.69 -4.93
N ARG A 121 -3.45 19.33 -4.28
CA ARG A 121 -2.01 19.16 -4.52
C ARG A 121 -1.27 19.13 -3.20
N VAL A 122 -0.16 18.41 -3.18
CA VAL A 122 0.78 18.40 -2.06
C VAL A 122 1.35 19.81 -1.90
N ASP A 123 1.46 20.28 -0.65
CA ASP A 123 2.01 21.58 -0.28
C ASP A 123 1.35 22.79 -0.97
N GLN A 124 0.03 22.69 -1.23
CA GLN A 124 -0.77 23.80 -1.77
C GLN A 124 -0.81 25.02 -0.83
N TYR A 125 -0.74 24.79 0.49
CA TYR A 125 -0.83 25.80 1.53
C TYR A 125 0.32 25.65 2.56
N PRO A 126 0.76 26.75 3.21
CA PRO A 126 1.87 26.73 4.16
C PRO A 126 1.56 26.00 5.47
N ASP A 127 0.27 25.90 5.84
CA ASP A 127 -0.22 25.18 7.02
C ASP A 127 -1.22 24.12 6.56
N SER A 128 -1.39 23.05 7.34
CA SER A 128 -2.45 22.06 7.08
C SER A 128 -3.85 22.68 7.17
N ASN A 129 -4.86 21.99 6.63
CA ASN A 129 -6.25 22.46 6.73
C ASN A 129 -6.75 22.44 8.16
N ALA A 130 -6.38 21.40 8.92
CA ALA A 130 -6.77 21.30 10.31
C ALA A 130 -6.10 22.38 11.20
N GLU A 131 -4.83 22.72 10.98
CA GLU A 131 -4.16 23.82 11.71
C GLU A 131 -4.78 25.17 11.36
N TYR A 132 -5.13 25.40 10.09
CA TYR A 132 -5.83 26.61 9.68
C TYR A 132 -7.25 26.70 10.25
N LEU A 133 -7.98 25.59 10.31
CA LEU A 133 -9.27 25.54 10.99
C LEU A 133 -9.13 25.87 12.48
N ALA A 134 -8.08 25.36 13.13
CA ALA A 134 -7.79 25.65 14.53
C ALA A 134 -7.41 27.12 14.77
N SER A 135 -6.70 27.77 13.84
CA SER A 135 -6.38 29.20 13.95
C SER A 135 -7.61 30.09 13.78
N LEU A 136 -8.61 29.66 13.00
CA LEU A 136 -9.88 30.37 12.88
C LEU A 136 -10.78 30.20 14.13
N PHE A 137 -10.78 29.01 14.72
CA PHE A 137 -11.63 28.64 15.86
C PHE A 137 -10.78 28.18 17.07
N PRO A 138 -10.03 29.10 17.72
CA PRO A 138 -9.10 28.74 18.80
C PRO A 138 -9.79 28.18 20.06
N ASP A 139 -11.05 28.54 20.27
CA ASP A 139 -11.86 28.06 21.41
C ASP A 139 -12.51 26.69 21.12
N SER A 140 -12.33 26.13 19.92
CA SER A 140 -12.85 24.82 19.51
C SER A 140 -11.76 23.73 19.56
N LEU A 141 -12.19 22.48 19.65
CA LEU A 141 -11.32 21.32 19.71
C LEU A 141 -11.20 20.66 18.33
N VAL A 142 -10.19 21.06 17.55
CA VAL A 142 -10.02 20.53 16.18
C VAL A 142 -9.38 19.14 16.19
N VAL A 143 -9.95 18.23 15.40
CA VAL A 143 -9.48 16.87 15.16
C VAL A 143 -9.39 16.63 13.65
N LYS A 144 -8.24 16.17 13.15
CA LYS A 144 -8.14 15.67 11.77
C LYS A 144 -8.60 14.22 11.73
N GLY A 145 -9.45 13.85 10.76
CA GLY A 145 -9.83 12.46 10.55
C GLY A 145 -10.67 12.24 9.29
N PHE A 146 -10.88 10.98 8.92
CA PHE A 146 -11.76 10.52 7.82
C PHE A 146 -11.43 10.99 6.39
N ASN A 147 -10.42 11.85 6.20
CA ASN A 147 -10.01 12.35 4.88
C ASN A 147 -9.46 11.25 3.94
N VAL A 148 -8.96 10.13 4.49
CA VAL A 148 -8.48 8.97 3.71
C VAL A 148 -9.60 8.01 3.28
N VAL A 149 -10.83 8.22 3.76
CA VAL A 149 -11.98 7.39 3.42
C VAL A 149 -12.73 8.05 2.27
N SER A 150 -13.01 7.30 1.19
CA SER A 150 -13.81 7.85 0.09
C SER A 150 -15.29 7.96 0.46
N ALA A 151 -16.01 8.90 -0.15
CA ALA A 151 -17.47 9.01 -0.01
C ALA A 151 -18.18 7.69 -0.37
N TRP A 152 -17.71 7.00 -1.41
CA TRP A 152 -18.21 5.68 -1.80
C TRP A 152 -18.04 4.61 -0.70
N SER A 153 -16.87 4.58 -0.05
CA SER A 153 -16.58 3.67 1.07
C SER A 153 -17.48 3.94 2.28
N LEU A 154 -17.84 5.21 2.56
CA LEU A 154 -18.80 5.54 3.61
C LEU A 154 -20.20 4.99 3.30
N GLN A 155 -20.65 5.06 2.04
CA GLN A 155 -21.97 4.56 1.64
C GLN A 155 -22.08 3.04 1.67
N LEU A 156 -21.09 2.31 1.14
CA LEU A 156 -21.13 0.84 1.11
C LEU A 156 -20.66 0.19 2.41
N GLY A 157 -19.96 0.95 3.24
CA GLY A 157 -19.25 0.46 4.42
C GLY A 157 -17.78 0.12 4.14
N PRO A 158 -16.96 0.00 5.20
CA PRO A 158 -15.52 -0.18 5.10
C PRO A 158 -15.13 -1.53 4.44
N LYS A 159 -14.75 -1.49 3.16
CA LYS A 159 -14.19 -2.62 2.40
C LYS A 159 -12.69 -2.40 2.13
N ASP A 160 -11.92 -3.48 2.20
CA ASP A 160 -10.51 -3.59 1.81
C ASP A 160 -9.60 -2.44 2.29
N ALA A 161 -9.07 -1.64 1.35
CA ALA A 161 -7.99 -0.67 1.59
C ALA A 161 -8.42 0.62 2.31
N SER A 162 -9.72 0.93 2.39
CA SER A 162 -10.24 2.17 3.03
C SER A 162 -10.76 1.94 4.45
N ARG A 163 -10.22 0.94 5.16
CA ARG A 163 -10.63 0.61 6.53
C ARG A 163 -9.96 1.47 7.59
N GLN A 164 -8.77 1.97 7.30
CA GLN A 164 -7.99 2.74 8.28
C GLN A 164 -8.39 4.22 8.26
N VAL A 165 -8.56 4.80 9.45
CA VAL A 165 -8.82 6.23 9.62
C VAL A 165 -7.71 6.80 10.50
N TYR A 166 -6.84 7.62 9.93
CA TYR A 166 -5.79 8.31 10.69
C TYR A 166 -6.39 9.50 11.41
N ILE A 167 -6.09 9.64 12.70
CA ILE A 167 -6.68 10.65 13.58
C ILE A 167 -5.56 11.36 14.35
N CYS A 168 -5.61 12.69 14.39
CA CYS A 168 -4.70 13.48 15.23
C CYS A 168 -5.39 14.75 15.78
N SER A 169 -4.97 15.18 16.97
CA SER A 169 -5.45 16.39 17.65
C SER A 169 -4.55 16.74 18.84
N ASN A 170 -4.53 18.03 19.21
CA ASN A 170 -3.87 18.50 20.42
C ASN A 170 -4.69 18.23 21.69
N ASN A 171 -6.01 18.01 21.57
CA ASN A 171 -6.87 17.68 22.71
C ASN A 171 -7.08 16.16 22.79
N VAL A 172 -6.56 15.54 23.85
CA VAL A 172 -6.58 14.08 24.04
C VAL A 172 -8.00 13.54 24.17
N GLN A 173 -8.88 14.25 24.88
CA GLN A 173 -10.26 13.82 25.09
C GLN A 173 -11.07 13.86 23.77
N ALA A 174 -10.95 14.94 23.01
CA ALA A 174 -11.58 15.06 21.70
C ALA A 174 -11.07 13.98 20.73
N ARG A 175 -9.74 13.75 20.72
CA ARG A 175 -9.12 12.69 19.92
C ARG A 175 -9.70 11.31 20.26
N HIS A 176 -9.82 10.99 21.55
CA HIS A 176 -10.34 9.71 22.00
C HIS A 176 -11.82 9.51 21.61
N GLN A 177 -12.65 10.55 21.70
CA GLN A 177 -14.05 10.49 21.27
C GLN A 177 -14.18 10.23 19.76
N VAL A 178 -13.34 10.86 18.93
CA VAL A 178 -13.35 10.63 17.47
C VAL A 178 -12.78 9.25 17.10
N ILE A 179 -11.80 8.74 17.85
CA ILE A 179 -11.30 7.37 17.73
C ILE A 179 -12.43 6.37 17.99
N GLU A 180 -13.20 6.56 19.06
CA GLU A 180 -14.30 5.65 19.39
C GLU A 180 -15.43 5.73 18.36
N LEU A 181 -15.75 6.94 17.88
CA LEU A 181 -16.67 7.13 16.77
C LEU A 181 -16.23 6.34 15.53
N ALA A 182 -14.95 6.40 15.15
CA ALA A 182 -14.44 5.64 14.01
C ALA A 182 -14.62 4.12 14.19
N ARG A 183 -14.40 3.58 15.40
CA ARG A 183 -14.65 2.15 15.70
C ARG A 183 -16.14 1.79 15.57
N GLN A 184 -17.03 2.64 16.09
CA GLN A 184 -18.48 2.44 16.01
C GLN A 184 -18.99 2.54 14.57
N LEU A 185 -18.29 3.29 13.72
CA LEU A 185 -18.47 3.31 12.27
C LEU A 185 -17.73 2.16 11.55
N SER A 186 -17.26 1.15 12.28
CA SER A 186 -16.54 -0.05 11.81
C SER A 186 -15.24 0.22 11.04
N PHE A 187 -14.62 1.38 11.27
CA PHE A 187 -13.27 1.67 10.79
C PHE A 187 -12.22 1.26 11.83
N ILE A 188 -10.97 1.16 11.38
CA ILE A 188 -9.80 0.89 12.21
C ILE A 188 -9.10 2.24 12.43
N PRO A 189 -9.30 2.91 13.58
CA PRO A 189 -8.63 4.17 13.86
C PRO A 189 -7.12 3.96 14.10
N ILE A 190 -6.31 4.87 13.59
CA ILE A 190 -4.87 4.95 13.85
C ILE A 190 -4.58 6.33 14.45
N ASP A 191 -4.16 6.36 15.71
CA ASP A 191 -3.79 7.60 16.40
C ASP A 191 -2.39 8.05 15.98
N LEU A 192 -2.29 9.23 15.38
CA LEU A 192 -1.03 9.87 14.98
C LEU A 192 -0.63 11.04 15.90
N GLY A 193 -1.27 11.16 17.08
CA GLY A 193 -0.86 12.10 18.12
C GLY A 193 -1.36 13.52 17.89
N ALA A 194 -0.44 14.48 17.92
CA ALA A 194 -0.71 15.92 17.92
C ALA A 194 -1.23 16.43 16.56
N LEU A 195 -1.85 17.61 16.56
CA LEU A 195 -2.41 18.21 15.34
C LEU A 195 -1.35 18.52 14.27
N SER A 196 -0.08 18.67 14.65
CA SER A 196 1.05 18.84 13.72
C SER A 196 1.21 17.68 12.73
N SER A 197 0.71 16.48 13.07
CA SER A 197 0.69 15.31 12.17
C SER A 197 -0.35 15.43 11.03
N SER A 198 -1.27 16.40 11.10
CA SER A 198 -2.38 16.54 10.14
C SER A 198 -1.91 16.79 8.70
N ARG A 199 -0.78 17.48 8.50
CA ARG A 199 -0.14 17.65 7.18
C ARG A 199 0.23 16.31 6.54
N GLU A 200 0.78 15.39 7.32
CA GLU A 200 1.13 14.07 6.81
C GLU A 200 -0.14 13.31 6.40
N ILE A 201 -1.19 13.38 7.23
CA ILE A 201 -2.50 12.77 6.96
C ILE A 201 -3.15 13.32 5.69
N GLU A 202 -3.09 14.64 5.47
CA GLU A 202 -3.64 15.31 4.27
C GLU A 202 -2.92 14.90 2.99
N ASN A 203 -1.63 14.61 3.09
CA ASN A 203 -0.82 14.19 1.96
C ASN A 203 -0.97 12.70 1.62
N LEU A 204 -1.50 11.86 2.52
CA LEU A 204 -1.65 10.42 2.29
C LEU A 204 -2.48 10.09 1.02
N PRO A 205 -3.69 10.63 0.81
CA PRO A 205 -4.49 10.32 -0.38
C PRO A 205 -3.87 10.80 -1.70
N LEU A 206 -2.99 11.80 -1.65
CA LEU A 206 -2.37 12.41 -2.82
C LEU A 206 -1.12 11.65 -3.30
N ARG A 207 -0.57 10.77 -2.46
CA ARG A 207 0.65 10.02 -2.77
C ARG A 207 0.32 8.73 -3.51
N LEU A 208 0.63 8.68 -4.80
CA LEU A 208 0.58 7.45 -5.59
C LEU A 208 1.97 6.83 -5.76
N PHE A 209 2.20 5.70 -5.08
CA PHE A 209 3.39 4.86 -5.21
C PHE A 209 4.75 5.62 -5.22
N THR A 210 4.93 6.60 -4.34
CA THR A 210 6.08 7.53 -4.37
C THR A 210 7.44 6.82 -4.32
N LEU A 211 7.60 5.82 -3.45
CA LEU A 211 8.84 5.03 -3.33
C LEU A 211 9.07 4.04 -4.49
N TRP A 212 8.05 3.77 -5.32
CA TRP A 212 8.18 2.86 -6.46
C TRP A 212 8.59 3.57 -7.74
N LYS A 213 8.38 4.89 -7.86
CA LYS A 213 8.66 5.65 -9.09
C LYS A 213 10.09 5.44 -9.58
N GLY A 214 11.09 5.66 -8.70
CA GLY A 214 12.51 5.47 -9.04
C GLY A 214 12.84 4.03 -9.45
N PRO A 215 12.57 3.02 -8.58
CA PRO A 215 12.81 1.61 -8.88
C PRO A 215 12.15 1.11 -10.16
N VAL A 216 10.90 1.50 -10.44
CA VAL A 216 10.19 1.11 -11.66
C VAL A 216 10.82 1.72 -12.90
N VAL A 217 11.20 3.01 -12.87
CA VAL A 217 11.90 3.65 -13.99
C VAL A 217 13.25 2.97 -14.26
N ILE A 218 14.01 2.64 -13.22
CA ILE A 218 15.28 1.90 -13.35
C ILE A 218 15.04 0.54 -13.98
N ALA A 219 14.07 -0.23 -13.48
CA ALA A 219 13.75 -1.56 -13.99
C ALA A 219 13.32 -1.55 -15.46
N ILE A 220 12.43 -0.61 -15.85
CA ILE A 220 11.98 -0.47 -17.25
C ILE A 220 13.15 -0.06 -18.14
N SER A 221 14.01 0.85 -17.69
CA SER A 221 15.16 1.32 -18.46
C SER A 221 16.16 0.18 -18.70
N LEU A 222 16.48 -0.59 -17.65
CA LEU A 222 17.34 -1.78 -17.75
C LEU A 222 16.72 -2.84 -18.66
N ALA A 223 15.43 -3.13 -18.50
CA ALA A 223 14.72 -4.11 -19.33
C ALA A 223 14.73 -3.70 -20.81
N THR A 224 14.45 -2.43 -21.10
CA THR A 224 14.47 -1.90 -22.47
C THR A 224 15.87 -2.00 -23.07
N PHE A 225 16.90 -1.60 -22.32
CA PHE A 225 18.29 -1.66 -22.76
C PHE A 225 18.73 -3.10 -23.09
N PHE A 226 18.54 -4.03 -22.16
CA PHE A 226 18.96 -5.43 -22.36
C PHE A 226 18.11 -6.16 -23.41
N PHE A 227 16.84 -5.79 -23.54
CA PHE A 227 15.98 -6.29 -24.60
C PHE A 227 16.48 -5.85 -25.97
N ILE A 228 16.74 -4.54 -26.17
CA ILE A 228 17.27 -4.01 -27.43
C ILE A 228 18.62 -4.64 -27.76
N TYR A 229 19.52 -4.73 -26.78
CA TYR A 229 20.81 -5.39 -26.95
C TYR A 229 20.65 -6.84 -27.43
N SER A 230 19.82 -7.63 -26.74
CA SER A 230 19.57 -9.03 -27.11
C SER A 230 18.89 -9.16 -28.47
N PHE A 231 17.94 -8.28 -28.78
CA PHE A 231 17.24 -8.24 -30.07
C PHE A 231 18.20 -7.94 -31.23
N VAL A 232 19.08 -6.95 -31.07
CA VAL A 232 20.08 -6.62 -32.09
C VAL A 232 21.05 -7.79 -32.30
N ARG A 233 21.52 -8.40 -31.21
CA ARG A 233 22.48 -9.52 -31.27
C ARG A 233 21.88 -10.81 -31.85
N ASP A 234 20.68 -11.19 -31.40
CA ASP A 234 20.12 -12.53 -31.66
C ASP A 234 19.10 -12.56 -32.81
N VAL A 235 18.57 -11.41 -33.24
CA VAL A 235 17.61 -11.32 -34.36
C VAL A 235 18.19 -10.50 -35.51
N ILE A 236 18.61 -9.26 -35.27
CA ILE A 236 19.06 -8.36 -36.36
C ILE A 236 20.38 -8.81 -36.97
N HIS A 237 21.40 -9.13 -36.16
CA HIS A 237 22.71 -9.52 -36.68
C HIS A 237 22.64 -10.81 -37.55
N PRO A 238 21.99 -11.92 -37.13
CA PRO A 238 21.79 -13.10 -37.99
C PRO A 238 20.97 -12.80 -39.25
N TYR A 239 19.95 -11.95 -39.16
CA TYR A 239 19.14 -11.54 -40.30
C TYR A 239 19.98 -10.79 -41.35
N VAL A 240 20.78 -9.81 -40.93
CA VAL A 240 21.63 -9.02 -41.83
C VAL A 240 22.75 -9.85 -42.44
N ARG A 241 23.40 -10.71 -41.64
CA ARG A 241 24.60 -11.45 -42.08
C ARG A 241 24.27 -12.71 -42.87
N ASN A 242 23.25 -13.46 -42.45
CA ASN A 242 22.96 -14.80 -42.97
C ASN A 242 21.59 -14.90 -43.67
N GLN A 243 20.81 -13.80 -43.73
CA GLN A 243 19.43 -13.79 -44.28
C GLN A 243 18.49 -14.80 -43.58
N GLN A 244 18.77 -15.12 -42.31
CA GLN A 244 17.96 -16.02 -41.48
C GLN A 244 16.93 -15.24 -40.68
N SER A 245 15.65 -15.58 -40.81
CA SER A 245 14.54 -14.90 -40.12
C SER A 245 14.22 -15.57 -38.77
N ASP A 246 14.85 -15.09 -37.70
CA ASP A 246 14.68 -15.59 -36.33
C ASP A 246 13.73 -14.76 -35.46
N PHE A 247 12.80 -14.02 -36.07
CA PHE A 247 11.86 -13.15 -35.34
C PHE A 247 10.96 -13.90 -34.34
N TYR A 248 10.77 -15.20 -34.51
CA TYR A 248 10.03 -16.04 -33.55
C TYR A 248 10.68 -16.10 -32.16
N LYS A 249 11.97 -15.74 -32.04
CA LYS A 249 12.69 -15.67 -30.75
C LYS A 249 12.20 -14.55 -29.84
N ILE A 250 11.57 -13.51 -30.39
CA ILE A 250 11.18 -12.30 -29.65
C ILE A 250 10.28 -12.59 -28.44
N PRO A 251 9.15 -13.32 -28.57
CA PRO A 251 8.17 -13.38 -27.48
C PRO A 251 8.64 -14.16 -26.25
N ILE A 252 9.52 -15.15 -26.42
CA ILE A 252 9.96 -16.03 -25.32
C ILE A 252 11.46 -15.95 -25.10
N GLU A 253 12.30 -16.15 -26.11
CA GLU A 253 13.74 -16.29 -25.93
C GLU A 253 14.42 -14.97 -25.57
N ILE A 254 14.11 -13.89 -26.30
CA ILE A 254 14.67 -12.55 -26.02
C ILE A 254 14.19 -12.05 -24.65
N VAL A 255 12.91 -12.25 -24.34
CA VAL A 255 12.35 -11.93 -23.02
C VAL A 255 13.06 -12.74 -21.93
N ASN A 256 13.20 -14.05 -22.10
CA ASN A 256 13.82 -14.92 -21.10
C ASN A 256 15.35 -14.70 -20.94
N LYS A 257 16.02 -14.07 -21.91
CA LYS A 257 17.39 -13.56 -21.77
C LYS A 257 17.44 -12.24 -21.00
N THR A 258 16.42 -11.40 -21.15
CA THR A 258 16.35 -10.06 -20.53
C THR A 258 15.99 -10.14 -19.05
N LEU A 259 14.94 -10.90 -18.71
CA LEU A 259 14.40 -11.00 -17.34
C LEU A 259 15.46 -11.32 -16.26
N PRO A 260 16.30 -12.37 -16.39
CA PRO A 260 17.27 -12.72 -15.34
C PRO A 260 18.37 -11.67 -15.19
N ILE A 261 18.78 -11.01 -16.28
CA ILE A 261 19.79 -9.94 -16.24
C ILE A 261 19.24 -8.73 -15.48
N VAL A 262 17.98 -8.36 -15.73
CA VAL A 262 17.32 -7.29 -14.99
C VAL A 262 17.17 -7.67 -13.52
N ALA A 263 16.74 -8.89 -13.21
CA ALA A 263 16.60 -9.38 -11.84
C ALA A 263 17.92 -9.28 -11.05
N ILE A 264 19.00 -9.89 -11.56
CA ILE A 264 20.29 -9.89 -10.85
C ILE A 264 20.90 -8.48 -10.73
N THR A 265 20.68 -7.62 -11.73
CA THR A 265 21.14 -6.22 -11.67
C THR A 265 20.37 -5.44 -10.60
N LEU A 266 19.05 -5.58 -10.53
CA LEU A 266 18.24 -4.94 -9.51
C LEU A 266 18.60 -5.45 -8.11
N LEU A 267 18.80 -6.75 -7.94
CA LEU A 267 19.27 -7.33 -6.68
C LEU A 267 20.63 -6.75 -6.27
N SER A 268 21.55 -6.62 -7.23
CA SER A 268 22.86 -6.02 -6.98
C SER A 268 22.74 -4.57 -6.52
N LEU A 269 21.82 -3.79 -7.12
CA LEU A 269 21.55 -2.40 -6.73
C LEU A 269 20.94 -2.27 -5.33
N VAL A 270 20.25 -3.29 -4.81
CA VAL A 270 19.80 -3.32 -3.40
C VAL A 270 20.99 -3.25 -2.46
N TYR A 271 21.95 -4.15 -2.63
CA TYR A 271 23.09 -4.31 -1.70
C TYR A 271 24.20 -3.28 -1.95
N LEU A 272 24.39 -2.82 -3.19
CA LEU A 272 25.40 -1.83 -3.54
C LEU A 272 25.24 -0.52 -2.76
N SER A 273 24.01 -0.05 -2.55
CA SER A 273 23.74 1.15 -1.77
C SER A 273 24.25 1.06 -0.33
N GLY A 274 24.16 -0.12 0.29
CA GLY A 274 24.69 -0.38 1.64
C GLY A 274 26.21 -0.36 1.69
N LEU A 275 26.87 -0.92 0.68
CA LEU A 275 28.33 -0.90 0.57
C LEU A 275 28.86 0.53 0.38
N ILE A 276 28.20 1.33 -0.45
CA ILE A 276 28.56 2.74 -0.64
C ILE A 276 28.34 3.53 0.66
N ALA A 277 27.26 3.28 1.39
CA ALA A 277 27.02 3.90 2.69
C ALA A 277 28.09 3.55 3.72
N ALA A 278 28.54 2.29 3.77
CA ALA A 278 29.62 1.85 4.64
C ALA A 278 30.96 2.54 4.27
N ALA A 279 31.30 2.58 2.97
CA ALA A 279 32.48 3.29 2.49
C ALA A 279 32.45 4.79 2.84
N TYR A 280 31.28 5.43 2.71
CA TYR A 280 31.08 6.83 3.09
C TYR A 280 31.30 7.06 4.59
N GLN A 281 30.77 6.17 5.45
CA GLN A 281 30.98 6.26 6.90
C GLN A 281 32.45 6.08 7.30
N LEU A 282 33.16 5.13 6.67
CA LEU A 282 34.59 4.92 6.90
C LEU A 282 35.42 6.12 6.46
N TYR A 283 35.13 6.69 5.28
CA TYR A 283 35.84 7.86 4.76
C TYR A 283 35.74 9.07 5.69
N TYR A 284 34.58 9.32 6.31
CA TYR A 284 34.39 10.43 7.24
C TYR A 284 34.69 10.09 8.71
N GLY A 285 34.95 8.82 9.03
CA GLY A 285 35.20 8.37 10.40
C GLY A 285 34.03 8.56 11.38
N THR A 286 32.81 8.80 10.89
CA THR A 286 31.63 9.02 11.74
C THR A 286 30.34 8.58 11.07
N LYS A 287 29.43 7.98 11.86
CA LYS A 287 28.05 7.64 11.45
C LYS A 287 27.07 8.80 11.60
N TYR A 288 27.46 9.88 12.27
CA TYR A 288 26.56 11.00 12.61
C TYR A 288 26.46 12.04 11.50
N ARG A 289 27.25 11.90 10.42
CA ARG A 289 27.13 12.74 9.24
C ARG A 289 25.99 12.23 8.37
N ARG A 290 25.08 13.13 7.97
CA ARG A 290 24.00 12.80 7.04
C ARG A 290 24.57 12.35 5.69
N PHE A 291 23.92 11.35 5.10
CA PHE A 291 24.19 10.94 3.73
C PHE A 291 23.73 12.02 2.74
N PRO A 292 24.36 12.11 1.57
CA PRO A 292 23.85 12.96 0.50
C PRO A 292 22.45 12.51 0.08
N PRO A 293 21.55 13.43 -0.33
CA PRO A 293 20.14 13.10 -0.60
C PRO A 293 19.91 11.96 -1.61
N TRP A 294 20.78 11.82 -2.61
CA TRP A 294 20.68 10.75 -3.60
C TRP A 294 20.90 9.36 -2.99
N LEU A 295 21.83 9.23 -2.03
CA LEU A 295 22.14 7.96 -1.37
C LEU A 295 21.06 7.62 -0.34
N ASP A 296 20.58 8.62 0.40
CA ASP A 296 19.48 8.43 1.35
C ASP A 296 18.19 7.96 0.66
N ASN A 297 17.81 8.62 -0.44
CA ASN A 297 16.66 8.20 -1.25
C ASN A 297 16.84 6.78 -1.82
N TRP A 298 18.04 6.42 -2.26
CA TRP A 298 18.33 5.07 -2.76
C TRP A 298 18.21 4.02 -1.65
N LEU A 299 18.75 4.29 -0.46
CA LEU A 299 18.65 3.40 0.70
C LEU A 299 17.18 3.13 1.11
N GLN A 300 16.30 4.13 0.99
CA GLN A 300 14.87 3.99 1.26
C GLN A 300 14.13 3.14 0.22
N CYS A 301 14.65 3.05 -1.01
CA CYS A 301 14.06 2.30 -2.12
C CYS A 301 14.51 0.84 -2.21
N ARG A 302 15.39 0.37 -1.30
CA ARG A 302 15.95 -1.00 -1.32
C ARG A 302 14.86 -2.08 -1.34
N LYS A 303 13.79 -1.91 -0.55
CA LYS A 303 12.67 -2.84 -0.51
C LYS A 303 11.99 -2.98 -1.87
N GLN A 304 11.73 -1.86 -2.55
CA GLN A 304 11.06 -1.84 -3.85
C GLN A 304 11.94 -2.43 -4.95
N LEU A 305 13.25 -2.14 -4.94
CA LEU A 305 14.21 -2.77 -5.87
C LEU A 305 14.27 -4.29 -5.68
N GLY A 306 14.31 -4.77 -4.42
CA GLY A 306 14.30 -6.20 -4.11
C GLY A 306 13.02 -6.91 -4.55
N LEU A 307 11.85 -6.29 -4.34
CA LEU A 307 10.58 -6.84 -4.80
C LEU A 307 10.46 -6.89 -6.33
N LEU A 308 10.97 -5.87 -7.04
CA LEU A 308 11.05 -5.90 -8.50
C LEU A 308 12.00 -7.01 -8.98
N SER A 309 13.19 -7.12 -8.37
CA SER A 309 14.12 -8.20 -8.65
C SER A 309 13.45 -9.58 -8.51
N PHE A 310 12.75 -9.80 -7.39
CA PHE A 310 11.99 -11.04 -7.17
C PHE A 310 10.95 -11.28 -8.27
N PHE A 311 10.16 -10.26 -8.63
CA PHE A 311 9.18 -10.36 -9.72
C PHE A 311 9.82 -10.78 -11.04
N PHE A 312 10.90 -10.12 -11.48
CA PHE A 312 11.62 -10.47 -12.70
C PHE A 312 12.19 -11.91 -12.65
N ALA A 313 12.71 -12.33 -11.49
CA ALA A 313 13.19 -13.70 -11.28
C ALA A 313 12.07 -14.74 -11.36
N THR A 314 10.91 -14.49 -10.75
CA THR A 314 9.76 -15.40 -10.83
C THR A 314 9.23 -15.53 -12.26
N VAL A 315 9.14 -14.42 -13.00
CA VAL A 315 8.73 -14.46 -14.40
C VAL A 315 9.77 -15.21 -15.24
N HIS A 316 11.07 -14.99 -15.01
CA HIS A 316 12.14 -15.76 -15.68
C HIS A 316 12.00 -17.26 -15.45
N VAL A 317 11.70 -17.69 -14.22
CA VAL A 317 11.47 -19.10 -13.89
C VAL A 317 10.28 -19.65 -14.65
N ALA A 318 9.15 -18.93 -14.70
CA ALA A 318 7.99 -19.35 -15.49
C ALA A 318 8.32 -19.52 -16.97
N TYR A 319 9.03 -18.57 -17.58
CA TYR A 319 9.47 -18.66 -18.97
C TYR A 319 10.43 -19.84 -19.21
N SER A 320 11.33 -20.09 -18.26
CA SER A 320 12.32 -21.16 -18.36
C SER A 320 11.68 -22.56 -18.25
N LEU A 321 10.71 -22.73 -17.35
CA LEU A 321 9.94 -23.97 -17.22
C LEU A 321 9.09 -24.26 -18.46
N CYS A 322 8.67 -23.23 -19.19
CA CYS A 322 7.92 -23.37 -20.44
C CYS A 322 8.78 -23.65 -21.68
N LEU A 323 10.13 -23.62 -21.58
CA LEU A 323 11.01 -23.83 -22.74
C LEU A 323 10.74 -25.16 -23.47
N PRO A 324 10.61 -26.32 -22.79
CA PRO A 324 10.36 -27.60 -23.46
C PRO A 324 9.01 -27.67 -24.18
N MET A 325 8.03 -26.83 -23.81
CA MET A 325 6.70 -26.81 -24.40
C MET A 325 6.66 -26.09 -25.76
N ARG A 326 7.70 -25.33 -26.10
CA ARG A 326 7.76 -24.55 -27.35
C ARG A 326 7.88 -25.47 -28.55
N ARG A 327 7.12 -25.16 -29.61
CA ARG A 327 7.22 -25.84 -30.91
C ARG A 327 8.62 -25.69 -31.52
N SER A 328 9.26 -24.54 -31.36
CA SER A 328 10.61 -24.28 -31.85
C SER A 328 11.64 -25.25 -31.25
N GLU A 329 11.62 -25.44 -29.93
CA GLU A 329 12.54 -26.36 -29.24
C GLU A 329 12.28 -27.80 -29.63
N ARG A 330 11.00 -28.18 -29.78
CA ARG A 330 10.63 -29.50 -30.27
C ARG A 330 11.18 -29.78 -31.66
N TYR A 331 11.08 -28.82 -32.59
CA TYR A 331 11.65 -29.00 -33.94
C TYR A 331 13.17 -29.07 -33.92
N LEU A 332 13.83 -28.24 -33.09
CA LEU A 332 15.28 -28.29 -32.92
C LEU A 332 15.74 -29.66 -32.40
N PHE A 333 15.09 -30.17 -31.34
CA PHE A 333 15.41 -31.48 -30.76
C PHE A 333 15.23 -32.62 -31.77
N LEU A 334 14.14 -32.61 -32.54
CA LEU A 334 13.89 -33.60 -33.60
C LEU A 334 14.96 -33.55 -34.71
N ASN A 335 15.35 -32.35 -35.13
CA ASN A 335 16.40 -32.17 -36.14
C ASN A 335 17.76 -32.66 -35.63
N MET A 336 18.11 -32.38 -34.37
CA MET A 336 19.34 -32.87 -33.74
C MET A 336 19.36 -34.40 -33.64
N ALA A 337 18.25 -35.02 -33.21
CA ALA A 337 18.14 -36.47 -33.15
C ALA A 337 18.27 -37.12 -34.54
N TYR A 338 17.65 -36.53 -35.57
CA TYR A 338 17.79 -36.98 -36.95
C TYR A 338 19.24 -36.91 -37.43
N GLN A 339 19.94 -35.80 -37.17
CA GLN A 339 21.35 -35.62 -37.52
C GLN A 339 22.26 -36.61 -36.80
N GLN A 340 22.01 -36.88 -35.52
CA GLN A 340 22.77 -37.85 -34.73
C GLN A 340 22.66 -39.27 -35.33
N VAL A 341 21.44 -39.71 -35.67
CA VAL A 341 21.20 -41.01 -36.30
C VAL A 341 21.88 -41.07 -37.67
N HIS A 342 21.77 -40.01 -38.47
CA HIS A 342 22.40 -39.94 -39.78
C HIS A 342 23.94 -40.00 -39.71
N ALA A 343 24.52 -39.46 -38.64
CA ALA A 343 25.95 -39.50 -38.38
C ALA A 343 26.43 -40.83 -37.72
N ASN A 344 25.54 -41.81 -37.51
CA ASN A 344 25.82 -43.07 -36.81
C ASN A 344 26.46 -42.87 -35.42
N VAL A 345 26.04 -41.83 -34.69
CA VAL A 345 26.52 -41.58 -33.32
C VAL A 345 25.60 -42.24 -32.31
N GLU A 346 26.06 -43.32 -31.68
CA GLU A 346 25.26 -44.11 -30.73
C GLU A 346 25.02 -43.38 -29.41
N ASN A 347 26.02 -42.66 -28.89
CA ASN A 347 25.93 -41.96 -27.61
C ASN A 347 26.49 -40.54 -27.71
N SER A 348 25.64 -39.55 -27.44
CA SER A 348 26.00 -38.12 -27.40
C SER A 348 26.21 -37.59 -25.97
N TRP A 349 26.30 -38.47 -24.97
CA TRP A 349 26.51 -38.10 -23.57
C TRP A 349 27.82 -37.35 -23.38
N ASN A 350 27.74 -36.17 -22.77
CA ASN A 350 28.89 -35.39 -22.35
C ASN A 350 28.74 -35.08 -20.85
N GLU A 351 29.56 -35.73 -20.03
CA GLU A 351 29.53 -35.65 -18.58
C GLU A 351 29.68 -34.20 -18.07
N GLU A 352 30.59 -33.42 -18.66
CA GLU A 352 30.86 -32.04 -18.24
C GLU A 352 29.65 -31.13 -18.48
N GLU A 353 29.01 -31.28 -19.64
CA GLU A 353 27.80 -30.54 -20.00
C GLU A 353 26.62 -30.87 -19.09
N VAL A 354 26.47 -32.16 -18.75
CA VAL A 354 25.43 -32.63 -17.81
C VAL A 354 25.64 -32.01 -16.44
N TRP A 355 26.84 -32.14 -15.85
CA TRP A 355 27.13 -31.53 -14.55
C TRP A 355 26.90 -30.02 -14.54
N ARG A 356 27.31 -29.32 -15.60
CA ARG A 356 27.10 -27.87 -15.71
C ARG A 356 25.61 -27.53 -15.62
N ILE A 357 24.77 -28.24 -16.38
CA ILE A 357 23.31 -28.02 -16.42
C ILE A 357 22.65 -28.31 -15.08
N GLU A 358 22.92 -29.48 -14.50
CA GLU A 358 22.36 -29.88 -13.21
C GLU A 358 22.72 -28.88 -12.10
N MET A 359 23.97 -28.40 -12.09
CA MET A 359 24.45 -27.46 -11.08
C MET A 359 23.79 -26.08 -11.18
N TYR A 360 23.76 -25.43 -12.37
CA TYR A 360 23.18 -24.09 -12.45
C TYR A 360 21.66 -24.09 -12.25
N ILE A 361 20.96 -25.16 -12.66
CA ILE A 361 19.52 -25.32 -12.40
C ILE A 361 19.28 -25.43 -10.90
N SER A 362 20.02 -26.31 -10.21
CA SER A 362 19.91 -26.50 -8.77
C SER A 362 20.17 -25.19 -8.00
N PHE A 363 21.26 -24.49 -8.32
CA PHE A 363 21.55 -23.19 -7.70
C PHE A 363 20.50 -22.12 -8.01
N GLY A 364 19.95 -22.10 -9.23
CA GLY A 364 18.86 -21.21 -9.60
C GLY A 364 17.61 -21.43 -8.74
N ILE A 365 17.24 -22.70 -8.51
CA ILE A 365 16.11 -23.07 -7.64
C ILE A 365 16.35 -22.64 -6.19
N MET A 366 17.54 -22.93 -5.65
CA MET A 366 17.91 -22.52 -4.29
C MET A 366 17.88 -20.98 -4.13
N SER A 367 18.43 -20.25 -5.11
CA SER A 367 18.45 -18.79 -5.12
C SER A 367 17.03 -18.20 -5.13
N LEU A 368 16.12 -18.76 -5.94
CA LEU A 368 14.72 -18.36 -5.93
C LEU A 368 14.04 -18.65 -4.59
N GLY A 369 14.37 -19.77 -3.95
CA GLY A 369 13.88 -20.10 -2.60
C GLY A 369 14.27 -19.04 -1.56
N LEU A 370 15.53 -18.60 -1.57
CA LEU A 370 16.02 -17.54 -0.69
C LEU A 370 15.40 -16.17 -1.03
N LEU A 371 15.28 -15.82 -2.32
CA LEU A 371 14.60 -14.60 -2.75
C LEU A 371 13.12 -14.59 -2.34
N SER A 372 12.47 -15.75 -2.34
CA SER A 372 11.08 -15.90 -1.87
C SER A 372 10.96 -15.60 -0.39
N LEU A 373 11.94 -16.03 0.44
CA LEU A 373 11.98 -15.70 1.86
C LEU A 373 12.11 -14.18 2.11
N LEU A 374 12.97 -13.51 1.32
CA LEU A 374 13.09 -12.04 1.35
C LEU A 374 11.78 -11.33 0.97
N ALA A 375 11.07 -11.86 -0.03
CA ALA A 375 9.80 -11.31 -0.48
C ALA A 375 8.69 -11.51 0.57
N VAL A 376 8.62 -12.69 1.20
CA VAL A 376 7.64 -13.00 2.25
C VAL A 376 7.86 -12.11 3.48
N THR A 377 9.10 -11.92 3.91
CA THR A 377 9.43 -11.03 5.04
C THR A 377 9.19 -9.55 4.73
N SER A 378 9.01 -9.19 3.46
CA SER A 378 8.62 -7.84 3.03
C SER A 378 7.11 -7.54 3.21
N ILE A 379 6.28 -8.57 3.47
CA ILE A 379 4.85 -8.41 3.76
C ILE A 379 4.69 -7.70 5.13
N PRO A 380 3.91 -6.61 5.24
CA PRO A 380 3.82 -5.84 6.47
C PRO A 380 3.47 -6.64 7.72
N SER A 381 2.54 -7.60 7.63
CA SER A 381 2.14 -8.44 8.76
C SER A 381 3.25 -9.36 9.26
N VAL A 382 4.06 -9.91 8.33
CA VAL A 382 5.22 -10.75 8.67
C VAL A 382 6.32 -9.87 9.26
N ASN A 383 6.63 -8.75 8.60
CA ASN A 383 7.65 -7.82 9.07
C ASN A 383 7.35 -7.31 10.49
N SER A 384 6.08 -7.00 10.80
CA SER A 384 5.68 -6.55 12.14
C SER A 384 5.77 -7.64 13.22
N ALA A 385 5.90 -8.91 12.84
CA ALA A 385 6.04 -10.03 13.78
C ALA A 385 7.51 -10.37 14.10
N LEU A 386 8.46 -9.84 13.33
CA LEU A 386 9.89 -10.10 13.51
C LEU A 386 10.54 -9.00 14.35
N ASN A 387 11.49 -9.39 15.20
CA ASN A 387 12.36 -8.40 15.84
C ASN A 387 13.46 -7.93 14.87
N TRP A 388 14.15 -6.84 15.22
CA TRP A 388 15.16 -6.23 14.34
C TRP A 388 16.34 -7.17 14.01
N ARG A 389 16.72 -8.09 14.90
CA ARG A 389 17.80 -9.06 14.65
C ARG A 389 17.37 -10.12 13.65
N GLU A 390 16.16 -10.65 13.79
CA GLU A 390 15.58 -11.61 12.85
C GLU A 390 15.41 -10.99 11.46
N PHE A 391 14.87 -9.76 11.39
CA PHE A 391 14.73 -9.04 10.14
C PHE A 391 16.08 -8.80 9.46
N SER A 392 17.09 -8.33 10.22
CA SER A 392 18.43 -8.06 9.68
C SER A 392 19.24 -9.31 9.35
N PHE A 393 18.90 -10.48 9.90
CA PHE A 393 19.52 -11.74 9.51
C PHE A 393 19.00 -12.22 8.15
N ILE A 394 17.71 -11.98 7.88
CA ILE A 394 17.07 -12.39 6.64
C ILE A 394 17.42 -11.43 5.50
N GLN A 395 17.35 -10.12 5.74
CA GLN A 395 17.55 -9.04 4.75
C GLN A 395 19.02 -8.69 4.54
#